data_AF-A0AAD2E286-F1
#
_entry.id   AF-A0AAD2E286-F1
#
_cell.length_a   1.000
_cell.length_b   1.000
_cell.length_c   1.000
_cell.angle_alpha   90.00
_cell.angle_beta   90.00
_cell.angle_gamma   90.00
#
_symmetry.space_group_name_H-M   'P 1'
#
loop_
_entity.id
_entity.type
_entity.pdbx_description
1 polymer ?
#
loop_
_entity_poly.entity_id
_entity_poly.type
_entity_poly.pdbx_seq_one_letter_code
_entity_poly.pdbx_strand_id
1 'polypeptide(L)'
;MGSLTAYIFHVSLSSSCDNQLDVVVFPRRARKSKAGDSTPEELATATQVQGSYMPIVREKPTVELVKVTEEMKSFRAYDKLRLERTNKRHVGVRAKRAAEAEKEEKK
;
A
#
# COMPACT_ATOMS: atom_id res chain seq x y z
N MET A 1 -5.33 -9.64 -2.13
CA MET A 1 -5.56 -8.26 -2.63
C MET A 1 -5.68 -7.23 -1.51
N GLY A 2 -6.11 -7.61 -0.29
CA GLY A 2 -6.27 -6.65 0.82
C GLY A 2 -4.98 -6.09 1.43
N SER A 3 -3.83 -6.76 1.31
CA SER A 3 -2.58 -6.30 1.97
C SER A 3 -1.99 -5.06 1.33
N LEU A 4 -1.99 -4.98 -0.01
CA LEU A 4 -1.47 -3.82 -0.75
C LEU A 4 -2.36 -2.59 -0.57
N THR A 5 -3.69 -2.76 -0.60
CA THR A 5 -4.62 -1.65 -0.35
C THR A 5 -4.54 -1.16 1.09
N ALA A 6 -4.38 -2.05 2.06
CA ALA A 6 -4.18 -1.67 3.46
C ALA A 6 -2.86 -0.95 3.70
N TYR A 7 -1.77 -1.40 3.06
CA TYR A 7 -0.46 -0.75 3.14
C TYR A 7 -0.48 0.65 2.52
N ILE A 8 -1.09 0.80 1.35
CA ILE A 8 -1.24 2.11 0.70
C ILE A 8 -2.05 3.06 1.59
N PHE A 9 -3.14 2.59 2.20
CA PHE A 9 -3.94 3.39 3.11
C PHE A 9 -3.16 3.79 4.36
N HIS A 10 -2.42 2.86 4.97
CA HIS A 10 -1.58 3.12 6.13
C HIS A 10 -0.48 4.15 5.83
N VAL A 11 0.25 4.00 4.72
CA VAL A 11 1.29 4.95 4.29
C VAL A 11 0.69 6.33 4.00
N SER A 12 -0.50 6.40 3.39
CA SER A 12 -1.17 7.68 3.14
C SER A 12 -1.61 8.38 4.43
N LEU A 13 -2.09 7.64 5.43
CA LEU A 13 -2.42 8.20 6.73
C LEU A 13 -1.18 8.67 7.46
N SER A 14 -0.11 7.86 7.51
CA SER A 14 1.13 8.26 8.20
C SER A 14 1.70 9.52 7.58
N SER A 15 1.81 9.60 6.24
CA SER A 15 2.23 10.84 5.58
C SER A 15 1.30 12.00 5.94
N SER A 16 -0.03 11.82 5.98
CA SER A 16 -0.95 12.90 6.36
C SER A 16 -0.76 13.40 7.79
N CYS A 17 -0.36 12.53 8.73
CA CYS A 17 -0.03 12.90 10.10
C CYS A 17 1.29 13.67 10.17
N ASP A 18 2.32 13.20 9.46
CA ASP A 18 3.62 13.88 9.38
C ASP A 18 3.47 15.30 8.78
N ASN A 19 2.62 15.44 7.76
CA ASN A 19 2.28 16.73 7.17
C ASN A 19 1.59 17.69 8.15
N GLN A 20 0.82 17.19 9.14
CA GLN A 20 0.14 18.07 10.11
C GLN A 20 1.08 18.60 11.19
N LEU A 21 2.19 17.91 11.47
CA LEU A 21 3.12 18.29 12.52
C LEU A 21 4.08 19.41 12.09
N ASP A 22 4.52 19.37 10.84
CA ASP A 22 5.55 20.27 10.31
C ASP A 22 4.98 21.58 9.70
N VAL A 23 3.66 21.78 9.78
CA VAL A 23 3.00 23.01 9.28
C VAL A 23 2.84 24.03 10.41
N VAL A 24 3.58 25.13 10.31
CA VAL A 24 3.39 26.30 11.18
C VAL A 24 2.15 27.08 10.75
N VAL A 25 1.08 26.99 11.53
CA VAL A 25 -0.16 27.74 11.31
C VAL A 25 -0.08 29.11 12.00
N PHE A 26 -0.18 30.18 11.21
CA PHE A 26 -0.16 31.56 11.70
C PHE A 26 -1.54 32.02 12.18
N PRO A 27 -1.64 32.68 13.36
CA PRO A 27 -2.88 33.27 13.82
C PRO A 27 -3.42 34.28 12.79
N ARG A 28 -4.68 34.08 12.36
CA ARG A 28 -5.33 34.98 11.40
C ARG A 28 -5.49 36.42 11.93
N ARG A 29 -5.47 36.61 13.24
CA ARG A 29 -5.34 37.91 13.92
C ARG A 29 -4.24 37.79 14.97
N ALA A 30 -3.22 38.64 14.88
CA ALA A 30 -2.03 38.59 15.74
C ALA A 30 -2.28 38.61 17.26
N ARG A 31 -3.46 39.04 17.72
CA ARG A 31 -3.85 39.13 19.14
C ARG A 31 -4.91 38.12 19.57
N LYS A 32 -5.37 37.24 18.68
CA LYS A 32 -6.40 36.22 18.97
C LYS A 32 -5.94 34.89 18.39
N SER A 33 -5.14 34.16 19.16
CA SER A 33 -4.83 32.76 18.86
C SER A 33 -6.04 31.87 19.18
N LYS A 34 -6.25 30.85 18.35
CA LYS A 34 -7.25 29.78 18.52
C LYS A 34 -6.55 28.44 18.71
N ALA A 35 -7.31 27.42 19.12
CA ALA A 35 -6.81 26.05 19.18
C ALA A 35 -6.40 25.59 17.78
N GLY A 36 -5.09 25.36 17.58
CA GLY A 36 -4.49 25.03 16.29
C GLY A 36 -3.52 26.07 15.72
N ASP A 37 -3.33 27.23 16.39
CA ASP A 37 -2.29 28.19 16.01
C ASP A 37 -0.96 27.89 16.73
N SER A 38 0.16 28.20 16.06
CA SER A 38 1.51 27.92 16.57
C SER A 38 1.93 28.89 17.68
N THR A 39 2.87 28.46 18.53
CA THR A 39 3.37 29.28 19.65
C THR A 39 4.22 30.45 19.14
N PRO A 40 4.31 31.59 19.86
CA PRO A 40 5.07 32.76 19.39
C PRO A 40 6.56 32.50 19.17
N GLU A 41 7.12 31.45 19.78
CA GLU A 41 8.52 31.03 19.61
C GLU A 41 8.75 30.33 18.25
N GLU A 42 7.79 29.52 17.81
CA GLU A 42 7.81 28.84 16.50
C GLU A 42 7.53 29.84 15.35
N LEU A 43 6.74 30.87 15.60
CA LEU A 43 6.47 31.93 14.61
C LEU A 43 7.71 32.76 14.26
N ALA A 44 8.63 32.94 15.21
CA ALA A 44 9.86 33.72 15.01
C ALA A 44 10.94 32.95 14.24
N THR A 45 10.89 31.61 14.27
CA THR A 45 11.84 30.71 13.60
C THR A 45 11.31 30.15 12.28
N ALA A 46 10.05 30.44 11.94
CA ALA A 46 9.41 29.99 10.71
C ALA A 46 10.15 30.50 9.46
N THR A 47 10.69 29.57 8.67
CA THR A 47 11.34 29.84 7.38
C THR A 47 10.66 29.04 6.29
N GLN A 48 10.63 29.57 5.07
CA GLN A 48 10.08 28.86 3.93
C GLN A 48 11.04 27.77 3.46
N VAL A 49 10.58 26.52 3.46
CA VAL A 49 11.30 25.41 2.82
C VAL A 49 11.32 25.64 1.31
N GLN A 50 12.52 25.75 0.74
CA GLN A 50 12.70 25.85 -0.72
C GLN A 50 12.90 24.45 -1.31
N GLY A 51 11.98 24.02 -2.18
CA GLY A 51 12.04 22.73 -2.88
C GLY A 51 10.75 21.91 -2.76
N SER A 52 10.80 20.65 -3.21
CA SER A 52 9.68 19.72 -3.06
C SER A 52 9.56 19.27 -1.61
N TYR A 53 8.43 19.57 -0.98
CA TYR A 53 8.11 19.11 0.36
C TYR A 53 7.74 17.62 0.32
N MET A 54 8.45 16.79 1.09
CA MET A 54 8.29 15.32 1.18
C MET A 54 8.23 14.59 -0.18
N PRO A 55 9.35 14.46 -0.91
CA PRO A 55 9.37 13.71 -2.16
C PRO A 55 9.08 12.22 -1.92
N ILE A 56 8.19 11.63 -2.72
CA ILE A 56 7.88 10.21 -2.67
C ILE A 56 9.06 9.42 -3.25
N VAL A 57 9.94 8.94 -2.37
CA VAL A 57 11.06 8.08 -2.75
C VAL A 57 10.59 6.63 -2.79
N ARG A 58 10.86 5.95 -3.90
CA ARG A 58 10.64 4.50 -4.00
C ARG A 58 11.81 3.77 -3.38
N GLU A 59 11.69 3.42 -2.11
CA GLU A 59 12.66 2.54 -1.45
C GLU A 59 12.68 1.18 -2.15
N LYS A 60 13.86 0.78 -2.63
CA LYS A 60 14.06 -0.59 -3.11
C LYS A 60 14.37 -1.44 -1.88
N PRO A 61 13.55 -2.46 -1.57
CA PRO A 61 13.85 -3.33 -0.44
C PRO A 61 15.21 -4.00 -0.66
N THR A 62 16.07 -3.93 0.34
CA THR A 62 17.34 -4.64 0.35
C THR A 62 17.06 -6.14 0.45
N VAL A 63 17.49 -6.90 -0.55
CA VAL A 63 17.36 -8.36 -0.53
C VAL A 63 18.55 -8.93 0.24
N GLU A 64 18.28 -9.54 1.39
CA GLU A 64 19.30 -10.27 2.13
C GLU A 64 19.63 -11.61 1.45
N LEU A 65 20.91 -11.99 1.44
CA LEU A 65 21.38 -13.24 0.85
C LEU A 65 21.08 -14.42 1.78
N VAL A 66 19.87 -14.97 1.68
CA VAL A 66 19.45 -16.15 2.44
C VAL A 66 19.87 -17.43 1.73
N LYS A 67 20.32 -18.44 2.49
CA LYS A 67 20.64 -19.77 1.95
C LYS A 67 19.39 -20.40 1.34
N VAL A 68 19.55 -21.03 0.17
CA VAL A 68 18.43 -21.66 -0.53
C VAL A 68 17.95 -22.89 0.23
N THR A 69 16.75 -22.83 0.80
CA THR A 69 16.07 -23.96 1.47
C THR A 69 15.63 -25.02 0.47
N GLU A 70 15.45 -26.26 0.92
CA GLU A 70 15.03 -27.39 0.07
C GLU A 70 13.64 -27.17 -0.55
N GLU A 71 12.75 -26.47 0.17
CA GLU A 71 11.44 -26.06 -0.32
C GLU A 71 11.53 -25.11 -1.52
N MET A 72 12.49 -24.19 -1.53
CA MET A 72 12.71 -23.30 -2.68
C MET A 72 13.26 -24.05 -3.90
N LYS A 73 13.96 -25.17 -3.71
CA LYS A 73 14.46 -26.01 -4.80
C LYS A 73 13.40 -26.94 -5.37
N SER A 74 12.57 -27.52 -4.51
CA SER A 74 11.45 -28.37 -4.93
C SER A 74 10.30 -27.56 -5.55
N PHE A 75 10.25 -26.25 -5.28
CA PHE A 75 9.28 -25.35 -5.88
C PHE A 75 9.51 -25.15 -7.38
N ARG A 76 8.71 -25.86 -8.19
CA ARG A 76 8.70 -25.72 -9.65
C ARG A 76 7.93 -24.45 -10.07
N ALA A 77 8.62 -23.30 -10.01
CA ALA A 77 8.01 -21.99 -10.28
C ALA A 77 7.33 -21.89 -11.65
N TYR A 78 7.95 -22.45 -12.70
CA TYR A 78 7.40 -22.43 -14.05
C TYR A 78 6.10 -23.24 -14.17
N ASP A 79 6.06 -24.42 -13.55
CA ASP A 79 4.89 -25.29 -13.56
C ASP A 79 3.71 -24.63 -12.85
N LYS A 80 3.95 -23.98 -11.70
CA LYS A 80 2.91 -23.22 -10.99
C LYS A 80 2.33 -22.10 -11.86
N LEU A 81 3.17 -21.29 -12.51
CA LEU A 81 2.69 -20.24 -13.42
C LEU A 81 1.83 -20.80 -14.56
N ARG A 82 2.21 -21.97 -15.10
CA ARG A 82 1.44 -22.64 -16.17
C ARG A 82 0.12 -23.20 -15.68
N LEU A 83 0.08 -23.78 -14.48
CA LEU A 83 -1.14 -24.23 -13.84
C LEU A 83 -2.10 -23.07 -13.58
N GLU A 84 -1.62 -21.95 -13.03
CA GLU A 84 -2.46 -20.75 -12.79
C GLU A 84 -3.03 -20.17 -14.10
N ARG A 85 -2.23 -20.14 -15.18
CA ARG A 85 -2.71 -19.73 -16.52
C ARG A 85 -3.80 -20.68 -17.05
N THR A 86 -3.59 -21.99 -16.89
CA THR A 86 -4.55 -23.02 -17.30
C THR A 86 -5.84 -22.93 -16.49
N ASN A 87 -5.74 -22.73 -15.17
CA ASN A 87 -6.87 -22.54 -14.29
C ASN A 87 -7.69 -21.31 -14.70
N LYS A 88 -7.05 -20.15 -14.90
CA LYS A 88 -7.71 -18.93 -15.40
C LYS A 88 -8.41 -19.16 -16.75
N ARG A 89 -7.81 -19.92 -17.67
CA ARG A 89 -8.40 -20.23 -18.98
C ARG A 89 -9.64 -21.15 -18.89
N HIS A 90 -9.60 -22.13 -17.99
CA HIS A 90 -10.64 -23.18 -17.92
C HIS A 90 -11.68 -22.97 -16.83
N VAL A 91 -11.68 -21.85 -16.09
CA VAL A 91 -12.72 -21.53 -15.08
C VAL A 91 -14.13 -21.67 -15.67
N GLY A 92 -14.38 -21.03 -16.82
CA GLY A 92 -15.72 -21.05 -17.43
C GLY A 92 -16.14 -22.42 -17.93
N VAL A 93 -15.23 -23.18 -18.54
CA VAL A 93 -15.53 -24.54 -19.05
C VAL A 93 -15.78 -25.50 -17.88
N ARG A 94 -14.98 -25.42 -16.81
CA ARG A 94 -15.18 -26.24 -15.62
C ARG A 94 -16.47 -25.88 -14.88
N ALA A 95 -16.80 -24.59 -14.77
CA ALA A 95 -18.06 -24.14 -14.18
C ALA A 95 -19.28 -24.61 -14.99
N LYS A 96 -19.21 -24.57 -16.33
CA LYS A 96 -20.27 -25.10 -17.20
C LYS A 96 -20.43 -26.60 -17.04
N ARG A 97 -19.33 -27.37 -17.07
CA ARG A 97 -19.36 -28.83 -16.88
C ARG A 97 -19.86 -29.23 -15.49
N ALA A 98 -19.48 -28.50 -14.44
CA ALA A 98 -20.00 -28.74 -13.09
C ALA A 98 -21.52 -28.47 -13.03
N ALA A 99 -21.99 -27.39 -13.64
CA ALA A 99 -23.42 -27.06 -13.71
C ALA A 99 -24.23 -28.03 -14.60
N GLU A 100 -23.61 -28.69 -15.59
CA GLU A 100 -24.24 -29.73 -16.41
C GLU A 100 -24.30 -31.06 -15.65
N ALA A 101 -23.22 -31.47 -14.97
CA ALA A 101 -23.20 -32.66 -14.12
C ALA A 101 -24.23 -32.57 -12.97
N GLU A 102 -24.34 -31.41 -12.31
CA GLU A 102 -25.35 -31.20 -11.26
C GLU A 102 -26.80 -31.23 -11.77
N LYS A 103 -27.02 -30.96 -13.06
CA LYS A 103 -28.35 -31.06 -13.70
C LYS A 103 -28.67 -32.49 -14.13
N GLU A 104 -27.66 -33.28 -14.50
CA GLU A 104 -27.81 -34.69 -14.83
C GLU A 104 -27.98 -35.56 -13.58
N GLU A 105 -27.32 -35.23 -12.47
CA GLU A 105 -27.51 -35.94 -11.18
C GLU A 105 -28.85 -35.62 -10.49
N LYS A 106 -29.49 -34.50 -10.86
CA LYS A 106 -30.82 -34.11 -10.35
C LYS A 106 -31.98 -34.58 -11.23
N LYS A 107 -31.71 -35.34 -12.29
CA LYS A 107 -32.70 -35.88 -13.21
C LYS A 107 -32.84 -37.38 -13.01
#